data_AF-A0A527ZG62-F1
#
_entry.id   AF-A0A527ZG62-F1
#
_cell.length_a   1.000
_cell.length_b   1.000
_cell.length_c   1.000
_cell.angle_alpha   90.00
_cell.angle_beta   90.00
_cell.angle_gamma   90.00
#
_symmetry.space_group_name_H-M   'P 1'
#
loop_
_entity.id
_entity.type
_entity.pdbx_description
1 polymer ?
#
loop_
_entity_poly.entity_id
_entity_poly.type
_entity_poly.pdbx_seq_one_letter_code
_entity_poly.pdbx_strand_id
1 'polypeptide(L)'
;IVGDANFGCGSSREQAAWALADFGCVAVIAASFGTIFYQNCVAIGVLPVVLEPAVIAEIKHAIREGSKALLEIDLEHRTVTWGKSSCRFVIGADDRRLLMAGADAISRADQHRPEWEIFNDNYKASMPWA
;
A
#
# COMPACT_ATOMS: atom_id res chain seq x y z
N ILE A 1 9.21 7.07 -1.39
CA ILE A 1 9.82 7.06 -2.75
C ILE A 1 8.89 7.75 -3.73
N VAL A 2 9.40 8.45 -4.76
CA VAL A 2 8.57 9.07 -5.82
C VAL A 2 8.94 8.46 -7.18
N GLY A 3 8.05 7.64 -7.71
CA GLY A 3 8.16 6.95 -8.99
C GLY A 3 7.47 7.68 -10.15
N ASP A 4 7.29 6.98 -11.26
CA ASP A 4 6.56 7.42 -12.46
C ASP A 4 5.32 6.53 -12.68
N ALA A 5 4.79 6.49 -13.90
CA ALA A 5 3.70 5.60 -14.25
C ALA A 5 4.13 4.11 -14.23
N ASN A 6 3.17 3.23 -13.96
CA ASN A 6 3.33 1.78 -13.96
C ASN A 6 4.42 1.27 -12.99
N PHE A 7 4.52 1.90 -11.82
CA PHE A 7 5.51 1.53 -10.82
C PHE A 7 5.26 0.11 -10.29
N GLY A 8 6.33 -0.68 -10.17
CA GLY A 8 6.24 -2.08 -9.72
C GLY A 8 5.59 -3.02 -10.74
N CYS A 9 5.52 -2.64 -12.02
CA CYS A 9 5.17 -3.56 -13.10
C CYS A 9 6.28 -4.61 -13.33
N GLY A 10 5.94 -5.72 -13.99
CA GLY A 10 6.87 -6.84 -14.23
C GLY A 10 6.55 -8.04 -13.34
N SER A 11 7.40 -9.08 -13.32
CA SER A 11 7.10 -10.36 -12.65
C SER A 11 7.53 -10.43 -11.18
N SER A 12 8.57 -9.71 -10.76
CA SER A 12 9.12 -9.74 -9.39
C SER A 12 8.34 -8.88 -8.39
N ARG A 13 7.01 -8.93 -8.47
CA ARG A 13 6.08 -7.97 -7.85
C ARG A 13 6.06 -8.04 -6.32
N GLU A 14 6.20 -9.23 -5.75
CA GLU A 14 6.16 -9.46 -4.30
C GLU A 14 7.52 -9.15 -3.65
N GLN A 15 8.59 -9.75 -4.16
CA GLN A 15 9.95 -9.48 -3.68
C GLN A 15 10.31 -7.99 -3.73
N ALA A 16 9.85 -7.26 -4.75
CA ALA A 16 10.06 -5.82 -4.83
C ALA A 16 9.34 -5.05 -3.72
N ALA A 17 8.11 -5.43 -3.35
CA ALA A 17 7.37 -4.77 -2.28
C ALA A 17 8.05 -5.03 -0.91
N TRP A 18 8.48 -6.27 -0.67
CA TRP A 18 9.20 -6.64 0.56
C TRP A 18 10.52 -5.89 0.69
N ALA A 19 11.30 -5.80 -0.39
CA ALA A 19 12.55 -5.05 -0.40
C ALA A 19 12.35 -3.56 -0.05
N LEU A 20 11.21 -2.96 -0.43
CA LEU A 20 10.87 -1.61 -0.02
C LEU A 20 10.56 -1.50 1.47
N ALA A 21 9.78 -2.43 2.00
CA ALA A 21 9.47 -2.47 3.43
C ALA A 21 10.74 -2.68 4.27
N ASP A 22 11.61 -3.63 3.88
CA ASP A 22 12.88 -3.91 4.54
C ASP A 22 13.85 -2.73 4.50
N PHE A 23 13.81 -1.93 3.43
CA PHE A 23 14.55 -0.66 3.33
C PHE A 23 14.01 0.42 4.27
N GLY A 24 12.86 0.21 4.92
CA GLY A 24 12.17 1.20 5.74
C GLY A 24 11.32 2.18 4.93
N CYS A 25 10.96 1.83 3.70
CA CYS A 25 10.05 2.65 2.90
C CYS A 25 8.62 2.52 3.43
N VAL A 26 8.06 3.63 3.93
CA VAL A 26 6.68 3.65 4.44
C VAL A 26 5.64 4.01 3.38
N ALA A 27 6.06 4.65 2.28
CA ALA A 27 5.15 5.07 1.21
C ALA A 27 5.86 5.23 -0.15
N VAL A 28 5.12 4.92 -1.21
CA VAL A 28 5.50 5.12 -2.60
C VAL A 28 4.48 6.01 -3.28
N ILE A 29 4.92 7.09 -3.92
CA ILE A 29 4.08 7.97 -4.74
C ILE A 29 4.34 7.65 -6.21
N ALA A 30 3.31 7.40 -7.01
CA ALA A 30 3.43 7.12 -8.43
C ALA A 30 2.18 7.55 -9.21
N ALA A 31 2.28 7.63 -10.53
CA ALA A 31 1.13 7.99 -11.39
C ALA A 31 0.18 6.80 -11.57
N SER A 32 0.74 5.59 -11.52
CA SER A 32 0.00 4.34 -11.49
C SER A 32 0.91 3.22 -11.00
N PHE A 33 0.31 2.13 -10.56
CA PHE A 33 1.00 0.94 -10.06
C PHE A 33 0.57 -0.29 -10.85
N GLY A 34 1.47 -1.28 -10.93
CA GLY A 34 1.05 -2.63 -11.30
C GLY A 34 0.06 -3.17 -10.26
N THR A 35 -1.08 -3.70 -10.67
CA THR A 35 -2.19 -4.11 -9.78
C THR A 35 -1.73 -5.01 -8.63
N ILE A 36 -0.93 -6.04 -8.92
CA ILE A 36 -0.44 -6.98 -7.90
C ILE A 36 0.56 -6.29 -6.96
N PHE A 37 1.44 -5.45 -7.49
CA PHE A 37 2.42 -4.74 -6.66
C PHE A 37 1.71 -3.78 -5.68
N TYR A 38 0.70 -3.06 -6.14
CA TYR A 38 -0.14 -2.22 -5.29
C TYR A 38 -0.73 -3.02 -4.11
N GLN A 39 -1.33 -4.18 -4.41
CA GLN A 39 -1.94 -5.03 -3.39
C GLN A 39 -0.90 -5.58 -2.40
N ASN A 40 0.29 -5.95 -2.87
CA ASN A 40 1.38 -6.38 -2.01
C ASN A 40 1.84 -5.25 -1.08
N CYS A 41 1.97 -4.01 -1.57
CA CYS A 41 2.31 -2.86 -0.74
C CYS A 41 1.29 -2.68 0.40
N VAL A 42 0.00 -2.68 0.09
CA VAL A 42 -1.06 -2.56 1.11
C VAL A 42 -0.96 -3.68 2.15
N ALA A 43 -0.75 -4.92 1.70
CA ALA A 43 -0.69 -6.09 2.57
C ALA A 43 0.50 -6.10 3.54
N ILE A 44 1.61 -5.42 3.19
CA ILE A 44 2.83 -5.34 4.02
C ILE A 44 2.98 -3.98 4.72
N GLY A 45 1.97 -3.10 4.65
CA GLY A 45 1.99 -1.81 5.35
C GLY A 45 2.73 -0.68 4.63
N VAL A 46 3.10 -0.86 3.35
CA VAL A 46 3.65 0.23 2.52
C VAL A 46 2.49 0.94 1.84
N LEU A 47 2.36 2.25 2.02
CA LEU A 47 1.27 3.03 1.43
C LEU A 47 1.55 3.36 -0.06
N PRO A 48 0.79 2.81 -1.03
CA PRO A 48 0.81 3.28 -2.40
C PRO A 48 -0.07 4.54 -2.55
N VAL A 49 0.53 5.64 -2.99
CA VAL A 49 -0.16 6.91 -3.25
C VAL A 49 -0.21 7.16 -4.75
N VAL A 50 -1.42 7.25 -5.29
CA VAL A 50 -1.65 7.60 -6.71
C VAL A 50 -1.91 9.09 -6.84
N LEU A 51 -1.11 9.77 -7.64
CA LEU A 51 -1.25 11.20 -7.93
C LEU A 51 -1.17 11.46 -9.44
N GLU A 52 -1.70 12.59 -9.88
CA GLU A 52 -1.59 13.03 -11.27
C GLU A 52 -0.12 13.29 -11.65
N PRO A 53 0.29 12.98 -12.91
CA PRO A 53 1.68 13.18 -13.37
C PRO A 53 2.21 14.60 -13.16
N ALA A 54 1.34 15.62 -13.31
CA ALA A 54 1.70 17.02 -13.09
C ALA A 54 2.14 17.27 -11.63
N VAL A 55 1.40 16.74 -10.66
CA VAL A 55 1.70 16.86 -9.23
C VAL A 55 2.99 16.12 -8.89
N ILE A 56 3.21 14.94 -9.48
CA ILE A 56 4.46 14.19 -9.31
C ILE A 56 5.65 14.98 -9.84
N ALA A 57 5.51 15.64 -10.99
CA ALA A 57 6.55 16.49 -11.55
C ALA A 57 6.89 17.67 -10.62
N GLU A 58 5.88 18.32 -10.02
CA GLU A 58 6.06 19.36 -9.01
C GLU A 58 6.81 18.84 -7.77
N ILE A 59 6.40 17.68 -7.23
CA ILE A 59 7.07 17.06 -6.09
C ILE A 59 8.54 16.74 -6.43
N LYS A 60 8.81 16.14 -7.60
CA LYS A 60 10.17 15.84 -8.05
C LYS A 60 11.01 17.09 -8.24
N HIS A 61 10.41 18.19 -8.73
CA HIS A 61 11.08 19.49 -8.83
C HIS A 61 11.45 20.02 -7.46
N ALA A 62 10.49 20.06 -6.53
CA ALA A 62 10.71 20.53 -5.15
C ALA A 62 11.80 19.73 -4.41
N ILE A 63 11.87 18.41 -4.63
CA ILE A 63 12.93 17.55 -4.08
C ILE A 63 14.30 17.91 -4.66
N ARG A 64 14.38 18.15 -5.98
CA ARG A 64 15.65 18.47 -6.67
C ARG A 64 16.21 19.83 -6.31
N GLU A 65 15.35 20.82 -6.06
CA GLU A 65 15.77 22.17 -5.67
C GLU A 65 16.37 22.26 -4.27
N GLY A 66 16.52 21.14 -3.56
CA GLY A 66 17.20 21.10 -2.27
C GLY A 66 16.40 21.77 -1.14
N SER A 67 15.13 22.10 -1.41
CA SER A 67 14.19 22.28 -0.32
C SER A 67 14.21 20.96 0.44
N LYS A 68 14.61 20.98 1.71
CA LYS A 68 14.27 19.91 2.66
C LYS A 68 12.75 19.90 2.87
N ALA A 69 11.99 19.96 1.78
CA ALA A 69 10.56 19.86 1.75
C ALA A 69 10.27 18.50 2.35
N LEU A 70 9.93 18.52 3.63
CA LEU A 70 9.34 17.40 4.33
C LEU A 70 8.13 17.03 3.49
N LEU A 71 8.28 15.92 2.77
CA LEU A 71 7.17 15.30 2.08
C LEU A 71 6.38 14.60 3.17
N GLU A 72 5.25 15.19 3.52
CA GLU A 72 4.37 14.67 4.55
C GLU A 72 3.19 13.98 3.86
N ILE A 73 2.84 12.79 4.34
CA ILE A 73 1.70 12.03 3.85
C ILE A 73 0.82 11.72 5.05
N ASP A 74 -0.39 12.25 5.03
CA ASP A 74 -1.41 12.00 6.03
C ASP A 74 -2.45 11.06 5.43
N LEU A 75 -2.46 9.82 5.92
CA LEU A 75 -3.40 8.78 5.49
C LEU A 75 -4.81 9.00 6.04
N GLU A 76 -4.94 9.65 7.19
CA GLU A 76 -6.23 9.93 7.79
C GLU A 76 -7.01 10.93 6.95
N HIS A 77 -6.37 12.05 6.60
CA HIS A 77 -6.93 13.13 5.78
C HIS A 77 -6.75 12.91 4.27
N ARG A 78 -5.94 11.91 3.88
CA ARG A 78 -5.58 11.57 2.49
C ARG A 78 -4.90 12.72 1.76
N THR A 79 -3.93 13.34 2.42
CA THR A 79 -3.21 14.50 1.89
C THR A 79 -1.73 14.21 1.75
N VAL A 80 -1.14 14.71 0.66
CA VAL A 80 0.32 14.83 0.49
C VAL A 80 0.69 16.30 0.51
N THR A 81 1.67 16.66 1.33
CA THR A 81 2.17 18.03 1.47
C THR A 81 3.64 18.07 1.10
N TRP A 82 4.04 19.05 0.29
CA TRP A 82 5.44 19.32 -0.05
C TRP A 82 5.69 20.83 -0.02
N GLY A 83 6.55 21.28 0.89
CA GLY A 83 6.81 22.70 1.08
C GLY A 83 5.56 23.46 1.52
N LYS A 84 5.03 24.33 0.64
CA LYS A 84 3.78 25.10 0.87
C LYS A 84 2.58 24.56 0.09
N SER A 85 2.80 23.55 -0.74
CA SER A 85 1.78 22.94 -1.59
C SER A 85 1.23 21.69 -0.95
N SER A 86 -0.05 21.39 -1.21
CA SER A 86 -0.67 20.13 -0.80
C SER A 86 -1.68 19.67 -1.84
N CYS A 87 -1.92 18.37 -1.89
CA CYS A 87 -2.96 17.77 -2.70
C CYS A 87 -3.62 16.61 -1.96
N ARG A 88 -4.84 16.26 -2.37
CA ARG A 88 -5.49 15.03 -1.90
C ARG A 88 -5.21 13.89 -2.85
N PHE A 89 -4.96 12.71 -2.29
CA PHE A 89 -4.87 11.47 -3.03
C PHE A 89 -6.11 10.60 -2.78
N VAL A 90 -6.32 9.64 -3.67
CA VAL A 90 -7.42 8.67 -3.56
C VAL A 90 -6.85 7.32 -3.15
N ILE A 91 -7.53 6.65 -2.23
CA ILE A 91 -7.25 5.29 -1.79
C ILE A 91 -8.57 4.58 -1.49
N GLY A 92 -8.64 3.28 -1.75
CA GLY A 92 -9.79 2.44 -1.41
C GLY A 92 -10.10 2.47 0.08
N ALA A 93 -11.38 2.39 0.46
CA ALA A 93 -11.78 2.43 1.86
C ALA A 93 -11.21 1.25 2.67
N ASP A 94 -11.20 0.06 2.08
CA ASP A 94 -10.62 -1.14 2.69
C ASP A 94 -9.10 -1.06 2.81
N ASP A 95 -8.40 -0.65 1.74
CA ASP A 95 -6.95 -0.46 1.75
C ASP A 95 -6.53 0.53 2.85
N ARG A 96 -7.24 1.66 2.95
CA ARG A 96 -7.02 2.65 4.01
C ARG A 96 -7.26 2.04 5.39
N ARG A 97 -8.34 1.30 5.58
CA ARG A 97 -8.64 0.63 6.86
C ARG A 97 -7.51 -0.32 7.26
N LEU A 98 -7.02 -1.13 6.32
CA LEU A 98 -5.93 -2.07 6.55
C LEU A 98 -4.63 -1.36 6.95
N LEU A 99 -4.25 -0.34 6.19
CA LEU A 99 -3.05 0.45 6.45
C LEU A 99 -3.13 1.21 7.79
N MET A 100 -4.29 1.78 8.12
CA MET A 100 -4.52 2.47 9.41
C MET A 100 -4.50 1.52 10.60
N ALA A 101 -4.96 0.28 10.43
CA ALA A 101 -4.94 -0.73 11.47
C ALA A 101 -3.54 -1.32 11.72
N GLY A 102 -2.57 -1.05 10.84
CA GLY A 102 -1.30 -1.77 10.81
C GLY A 102 -1.51 -3.29 10.61
N ALA A 103 -2.64 -3.68 10.03
CA ALA A 103 -3.04 -5.07 9.92
C ALA A 103 -2.20 -5.75 8.84
N ASP A 104 -1.39 -6.71 9.26
CA ASP A 104 -0.69 -7.60 8.34
C ASP A 104 -1.62 -8.71 7.82
N ALA A 105 -1.14 -9.46 6.82
CA ALA A 105 -1.90 -10.55 6.22
C ALA A 105 -2.32 -11.64 7.23
N ILE A 106 -1.56 -11.82 8.31
CA ILE A 106 -1.83 -12.79 9.38
C ILE A 106 -3.02 -12.31 10.22
N SER A 107 -3.00 -11.05 10.64
CA SER A 107 -4.10 -10.41 11.38
C SER A 107 -5.42 -10.46 10.61
N ARG A 108 -5.35 -10.36 9.27
CA ARG A 108 -6.52 -10.52 8.40
C ARG A 108 -7.03 -11.96 8.34
N ALA A 109 -6.14 -12.95 8.25
CA ALA A 109 -6.53 -14.36 8.27
C ALA A 109 -7.19 -14.74 9.60
N ASP A 110 -6.72 -14.17 10.71
CA ASP A 110 -7.29 -14.38 12.04
C ASP A 110 -8.73 -13.87 12.18
N GLN A 111 -9.12 -12.80 11.48
CA GLN A 111 -10.51 -12.31 11.49
C GLN A 111 -11.50 -13.33 10.90
N HIS A 112 -11.04 -14.17 9.96
CA HIS A 112 -11.85 -15.22 9.34
C HIS A 112 -11.68 -16.59 9.98
N ARG A 113 -10.87 -16.69 11.04
CA ARG A 113 -10.61 -17.94 11.77
C ARG A 113 -11.90 -18.66 12.23
N PRO A 114 -12.92 -17.98 12.79
CA PRO A 114 -14.15 -18.65 13.20
C PRO A 114 -14.92 -19.28 12.04
N GLU A 115 -14.98 -18.60 10.89
CA GLU A 115 -15.64 -19.12 9.67
C GLU A 115 -14.90 -20.34 9.12
N TRP A 116 -13.56 -20.29 9.15
CA TRP A 116 -12.72 -21.40 8.76
C TRP A 116 -12.88 -22.61 9.68
N GLU A 117 -12.96 -22.41 11.01
CA GLU A 117 -13.19 -23.48 11.98
C GLU A 117 -14.53 -24.17 11.74
N ILE A 118 -15.61 -23.40 11.54
CA ILE A 118 -16.94 -23.94 11.20
C ILE A 118 -16.90 -24.74 9.90
N PHE A 119 -16.26 -24.20 8.84
CA PHE A 119 -16.09 -24.92 7.58
C PHE A 119 -15.31 -26.23 7.78
N ASN A 120 -14.20 -26.19 8.52
CA ASN A 120 -13.30 -27.32 8.74
C ASN A 120 -13.98 -28.43 9.56
N ASP A 121 -14.77 -28.08 10.58
CA ASP A 121 -15.54 -29.04 11.37
C ASP A 121 -16.61 -29.74 10.53
N ASN A 122 -17.33 -28.96 9.71
CA ASN A 122 -18.31 -29.51 8.76
C ASN A 122 -17.64 -30.39 7.69
N TYR A 123 -16.46 -29.99 7.21
CA TYR A 123 -15.68 -30.74 6.23
C TYR A 123 -15.22 -32.09 6.80
N LYS A 124 -14.65 -32.12 8.01
CA LYS A 124 -14.28 -33.35 8.72
C LYS A 124 -15.47 -34.26 9.00
N ALA A 125 -16.61 -33.70 9.38
CA ALA A 125 -17.81 -34.47 9.67
C ALA A 125 -18.43 -35.12 8.41
N SER A 126 -18.21 -34.53 7.23
CA SER A 126 -18.80 -34.99 5.96
C SER A 126 -17.89 -35.87 5.12
N MET A 127 -16.60 -35.98 5.46
CA MET A 127 -15.63 -36.78 4.71
C MET A 127 -15.08 -37.94 5.54
N PRO A 128 -15.45 -39.21 5.23
CA PRO A 128 -15.05 -40.38 6.01
C PRO A 128 -13.57 -40.79 5.87
N TRP A 129 -12.77 -39.97 5.16
CA TRP A 129 -11.34 -40.17 4.91
C TRP A 129 -10.47 -39.02 5.43
N ALA A 130 -11.08 -38.04 6.12
CA ALA A 130 -10.42 -36.93 6.78
C ALA A 130 -9.99 -37.26 8.22
#